data_AF-F2L403-F1
#
_entry.id   AF-F2L403-F1
#
_cell.length_a   1.000
_cell.length_b   1.000
_cell.length_c   1.000
_cell.angle_alpha   90.00
_cell.angle_beta   90.00
_cell.angle_gamma   90.00
#
_symmetry.space_group_name_H-M   'P 1'
#
loop_
_entity.id
_entity.type
_entity.pdbx_description
1 polymer ?
#
loop_
_entity_poly.entity_id
_entity_poly.type
_entity_poly.pdbx_seq_one_letter_code
_entity_poly.pdbx_strand_id
1 'polypeptide(L)' 'MISVERAGGSIKLKAVVSGKEYVAIGLRSDYPTVLGLLVIQMLKDGVSPDHICQAVKEALQHL' A
#
# COMPACT_ATOMS: atom_id res chain seq x y z
N MET A 1 -6.02 -6.62 1.68
CA MET A 1 -5.63 -6.72 0.26
C MET A 1 -5.14 -5.38 -0.28
N ILE A 2 -3.90 -5.34 -0.80
CA ILE A 2 -3.34 -4.17 -1.49
C ILE A 2 -3.38 -4.43 -2.99
N SER A 3 -3.95 -3.53 -3.78
CA SER A 3 -3.95 -3.57 -5.24
C SER A 3 -2.86 -2.67 -5.79
N VAL A 4 -2.21 -3.13 -6.87
CA VAL A 4 -1.12 -2.42 -7.55
C VAL A 4 -1.55 -2.06 -8.97
N GLU A 5 -1.65 -0.76 -9.26
CA GLU A 5 -1.89 -0.24 -10.60
C GLU A 5 -0.58 0.33 -11.16
N ARG A 6 -0.21 -0.06 -12.38
CA ARG A 6 1.03 0.38 -13.06
C ARG A 6 0.66 1.14 -14.33
N ALA A 7 1.12 2.38 -14.46
CA ALA A 7 0.88 3.21 -15.63
C ALA A 7 2.18 3.94 -16.03
N GLY A 8 2.83 3.47 -17.10
CA GLY A 8 4.13 3.98 -17.53
C GLY A 8 5.18 3.90 -16.42
N GLY A 9 5.81 5.04 -16.12
CA GLY A 9 6.79 5.18 -15.04
C GLY A 9 6.20 5.38 -13.64
N SER A 10 4.87 5.41 -13.51
CA SER A 10 4.18 5.59 -12.23
C SER A 10 3.63 4.29 -11.66
N ILE A 11 3.48 4.26 -10.34
CA ILE A 11 2.81 3.21 -9.61
C ILE A 11 1.81 3.80 -8.61
N LYS A 12 0.66 3.14 -8.50
CA LYS A 12 -0.37 3.44 -7.51
C LYS A 12 -0.62 2.18 -6.67
N LEU A 13 -0.49 2.32 -5.36
CA LEU A 13 -0.86 1.31 -4.38
C LEU A 13 -2.15 1.72 -3.71
N LYS A 14 -3.08 0.78 -3.58
CA LYS A 14 -4.36 1.00 -2.90
C LYS A 14 -4.61 -0.12 -1.90
N ALA A 15 -4.96 0.22 -0.67
CA ALA A 15 -5.33 -0.74 0.36
C ALA A 15 -6.75 -0.43 0.87
N VAL A 16 -7.51 -1.48 1.18
CA VAL A 16 -8.77 -1.35 1.90
C VAL A 16 -8.65 -2.10 3.22
N VAL A 17 -8.79 -1.38 4.34
CA VAL A 17 -8.73 -1.93 5.69
C VAL A 17 -9.93 -1.41 6.48
N SER A 18 -10.73 -2.33 7.03
CA SER A 18 -11.93 -2.01 7.82
C SER A 18 -12.89 -1.04 7.11
N GLY A 19 -13.05 -1.18 5.79
CA GLY A 19 -13.93 -0.33 4.97
C GLY A 19 -13.35 1.04 4.61
N LYS A 20 -12.15 1.39 5.10
CA LYS A 20 -11.43 2.61 4.73
C LYS A 20 -10.43 2.34 3.62
N GLU A 21 -10.39 3.24 2.64
CA GLU A 21 -9.49 3.18 1.51
C GLU A 21 -8.25 4.07 1.74
N TYR A 22 -7.08 3.53 1.40
CA TYR A 22 -5.79 4.20 1.46
C TYR A 22 -5.14 4.15 0.09
N VAL A 23 -4.54 5.26 -0.35
CA VAL A 23 -3.95 5.37 -1.69
C VAL A 23 -2.58 6.05 -1.59
N ALA A 24 -1.59 5.50 -2.29
CA ALA A 24 -0.29 6.14 -2.49
C ALA A 24 0.09 6.05 -3.96
N ILE A 25 0.58 7.15 -4.54
CA ILE A 25 0.99 7.24 -5.95
C ILE A 25 2.40 7.83 -5.99
N GLY A 26 3.26 7.28 -6.85
CA GLY A 26 4.58 7.83 -7.09
C GLY A 26 5.30 7.17 -8.25
N LEU A 27 6.63 7.34 -8.29
CA LEU A 27 7.46 6.72 -9.32
C LEU A 27 7.60 5.22 -9.06
N ARG A 28 7.49 4.43 -10.12
CA ARG A 28 7.68 2.97 -10.05
C ARG A 28 9.10 2.60 -9.61
N SER A 29 10.10 3.39 -10.01
CA SER A 29 11.49 3.22 -9.58
C SER A 29 11.68 3.43 -8.08
N ASP A 30 10.74 4.10 -7.42
CA ASP A 30 10.75 4.42 -6.00
C ASP A 30 9.61 3.72 -5.26
N TYR A 31 9.39 2.45 -5.62
CA TYR A 31 8.39 1.59 -5.00
C TYR A 31 8.43 1.58 -3.45
N PRO A 32 9.62 1.50 -2.80
CA PRO A 32 9.70 1.49 -1.34
C PRO A 32 9.11 2.74 -0.71
N THR A 33 9.31 3.91 -1.30
CA THR A 33 8.75 5.17 -0.81
C THR A 33 7.23 5.19 -0.97
N VAL A 34 6.69 4.75 -2.11
CA VAL A 34 5.24 4.68 -2.32
C VAL A 34 4.58 3.72 -1.32
N LEU A 35 5.22 2.58 -1.04
CA LEU A 35 4.75 1.64 -0.01
C LEU A 35 4.81 2.28 1.39
N GLY A 36 5.90 2.97 1.73
CA GLY A 36 6.03 3.69 2.99
C GLY A 36 4.94 4.76 3.19
N LEU A 37 4.60 5.50 2.13
CA LEU A 37 3.50 6.47 2.12
C LEU A 37 2.14 5.82 2.37
N LEU A 38 1.90 4.62 1.83
CA LEU A 38 0.67 3.88 2.10
C LEU A 38 0.61 3.40 3.56
N VAL A 39 1.71 2.83 4.06
CA VAL A 39 1.82 2.31 5.42
C VAL A 39 1.65 3.41 6.46
N ILE A 40 2.28 4.58 6.26
CA ILE A 40 2.20 5.66 7.24
C ILE A 40 0.79 6.27 7.33
N GLN A 41 0.01 6.25 6.24
CA GLN A 41 -1.41 6.64 6.29
C GLN A 41 -2.20 5.67 7.16
N MET A 42 -2.02 4.36 6.97
CA MET A 42 -2.68 3.33 7.77
C MET A 42 -2.30 3.44 9.27
N LEU A 43 -1.03 3.66 9.58
CA LEU A 43 -0.56 3.85 10.96
C LEU A 43 -1.16 5.10 11.61
N LYS A 44 -1.23 6.22 10.88
CA LYS A 44 -1.84 7.47 11.39
C LYS A 44 -3.31 7.31 11.71
N ASP A 45 -4.01 6.43 10.99
CA ASP A 45 -5.41 6.11 11.21
C ASP A 45 -5.63 4.99 12.23
N GLY A 46 -4.57 4.54 12.92
CA GLY A 46 -4.66 3.57 14.01
C GLY A 46 -4.77 2.11 13.56
N VAL A 47 -4.49 1.80 12.28
CA VAL A 47 -4.40 0.41 11.83
C VAL A 47 -3.21 -0.26 12.52
N SER A 48 -3.44 -1.45 13.10
CA SER A 48 -2.39 -2.17 13.81
C SER A 48 -1.24 -2.59 12.88
N PRO A 49 0.02 -2.57 13.36
CA PRO A 49 1.15 -3.06 12.58
C PRO A 49 0.96 -4.49 12.05
N ASP A 50 0.33 -5.37 12.83
CA ASP A 50 0.06 -6.76 12.41
C ASP A 50 -0.88 -6.83 11.20
N HIS A 51 -1.95 -6.03 11.19
CA HIS A 51 -2.86 -5.96 10.04
C HIS A 51 -2.17 -5.37 8.81
N ILE A 52 -1.32 -4.36 8.99
CA ILE A 52 -0.52 -3.78 7.90
C ILE A 52 0.43 -4.84 7.34
N CYS A 53 1.19 -5.52 8.20
CA CYS A 53 2.11 -6.58 7.81
C CYS A 53 1.39 -7.71 7.07
N GLN A 54 0.20 -8.11 7.53
CA GLN A 54 -0.62 -9.12 6.87
C GLN A 54 -1.06 -8.66 5.47
N ALA A 55 -1.58 -7.43 5.35
CA ALA A 55 -2.01 -6.87 4.07
C ALA A 55 -0.84 -6.74 3.07
N VAL A 56 0.35 -6.41 3.54
CA VAL A 56 1.58 -6.36 2.72
C VAL A 56 2.02 -7.76 2.30
N LYS A 57 2.02 -8.74 3.21
CA LYS A 57 2.36 -10.15 2.89
C LYS A 57 1.44 -10.72 1.82
N GLU A 58 0.13 -10.52 1.95
CA GLU A 58 -0.86 -10.94 0.95
C GLU A 58 -0.57 -10.30 -0.42
N ALA A 59 -0.20 -9.02 -0.44
CA ALA A 59 0.14 -8.33 -1.69
C ALA A 59 1.41 -8.89 -2.35
N LEU A 60 2.41 -9.29 -1.54
CA LEU A 60 3.65 -9.90 -2.04
C LEU A 60 3.45 -11.31 -2.60
N GLN A 61 2.42 -12.04 -2.17
CA GLN A 61 2.10 -13.37 -2.71
C GLN A 61 1.55 -13.33 -4.14
N HIS A 62 1.14 -12.16 -4.61
CA HIS A 62 0.57 -11.95 -5.94
C HIS A 62 1.51 -11.18 -6.90
N LEU A 63 2.80 -11.03 -6.54
CA LEU A 63 3.84 -10.39 -7.34
C LEU A 63 4.67 -11.38 -8.16
#